data_AF-A0A0A9F6K1-F1
#
_entry.id   AF-A0A0A9F6K1-F1
#
_cell.length_a   1.000
_cell.length_b   1.000
_cell.length_c   1.000
_cell.angle_alpha   90.00
_cell.angle_beta   90.00
_cell.angle_gamma   90.00
#
_symmetry.space_group_name_H-M   'P 1'
#
loop_
_entity.id
_entity.type
_entity.pdbx_description
1 polymer ?
#
loop_
_entity_poly.entity_id
_entity_poly.type
_entity_poly.pdbx_seq_one_letter_code
_entity_poly.pdbx_strand_id
1 'polypeptide(L)'
;MIYAHFCGSWGHYTCLSWLPTFFSEELNLNLTEAAWVSVLPPLGSMIVTSIAAPFADNLILNGVDTTKVRKICQTIAFVSPAIFMLLSSLDLGLPHWEIVAFLTSGLALSSFAFSGLYCTRQDISCEYASILLGIMNTVGAVPGIVGVALTGYLLDSTHSWSISLFAPSIFFYLTGTAVWLAFASSEPQDFSKS
;
A
#
# COMPACT_ATOMS: atom_id res chain seq x y z
N MET A 1 -13.96 0.77 4.08
CA MET A 1 -13.00 1.87 3.89
C MET A 1 -11.96 1.99 4.99
N ILE A 2 -12.37 2.18 6.25
CA ILE A 2 -11.44 2.37 7.38
C ILE A 2 -10.44 1.20 7.51
N TYR A 3 -10.93 -0.04 7.45
CA TYR A 3 -10.06 -1.23 7.51
C TYR A 3 -9.05 -1.29 6.36
N ALA A 4 -9.46 -1.00 5.12
CA ALA A 4 -8.55 -0.96 3.98
C ALA A 4 -7.48 0.14 4.16
N HIS A 5 -7.86 1.30 4.70
CA HIS A 5 -6.88 2.35 5.04
C HIS A 5 -5.90 1.88 6.11
N PHE A 6 -6.37 1.24 7.18
CA PHE A 6 -5.49 0.63 8.18
C PHE A 6 -4.48 -0.34 7.56
N CYS A 7 -4.95 -1.24 6.69
CA CYS A 7 -4.08 -2.22 6.02
C CYS A 7 -3.04 -1.55 5.10
N GLY A 8 -3.46 -0.55 4.33
CA GLY A 8 -2.55 0.21 3.47
C GLY A 8 -1.52 1.00 4.26
N SER A 9 -1.96 1.67 5.34
CA SER A 9 -1.07 2.41 6.26
C SER A 9 -0.07 1.49 6.95
N TRP A 10 -0.45 0.25 7.27
CA TRP A 10 0.47 -0.74 7.83
C TRP A 10 1.67 -0.97 6.93
N GLY A 11 1.44 -1.41 5.69
CA GLY A 11 2.52 -1.68 4.75
C GLY A 11 3.32 -0.40 4.42
N HIS A 12 2.65 0.74 4.30
CA HIS A 12 3.32 2.01 4.02
C HIS A 12 4.28 2.42 5.15
N TYR A 13 3.83 2.47 6.41
CA TYR A 13 4.67 2.93 7.50
C TYR A 13 5.77 1.94 7.87
N THR A 14 5.47 0.64 7.88
CA THR A 14 6.49 -0.38 8.15
C THR A 14 7.60 -0.37 7.10
N CYS A 15 7.25 -0.26 5.82
CA CYS A 15 8.26 -0.10 4.77
C CYS A 15 9.01 1.22 4.93
N LEU A 16 8.33 2.34 5.16
CA LEU A 16 8.99 3.63 5.32
C LEU A 16 10.06 3.62 6.44
N SER A 17 9.78 2.92 7.55
CA SER A 17 10.71 2.82 8.67
C SER A 17 11.84 1.82 8.47
N TRP A 18 11.56 0.65 7.87
CA TRP A 18 12.49 -0.48 7.87
C TRP A 18 13.18 -0.73 6.52
N LEU A 19 12.70 -0.13 5.42
CA LEU A 19 13.26 -0.33 4.09
C LEU A 19 14.73 0.12 3.94
N PRO A 20 15.19 1.24 4.55
CA PRO A 20 16.61 1.60 4.51
C PRO A 20 17.52 0.55 5.15
N THR A 21 17.09 -0.02 6.28
CA THR A 21 17.84 -1.09 6.96
C THR A 21 17.83 -2.37 6.13
N PHE A 22 16.67 -2.75 5.59
CA PHE A 22 16.57 -3.90 4.68
C PHE A 22 17.51 -3.77 3.47
N PHE A 23 17.52 -2.61 2.79
CA PHE A 23 18.42 -2.38 1.65
C PHE A 23 19.90 -2.32 2.04
N SER A 24 20.21 -1.85 3.25
CA SER A 24 21.58 -1.86 3.78
C SER A 24 22.09 -3.29 3.95
N GLU A 25 21.28 -4.17 4.53
CA GLU A 25 21.63 -5.58 4.73
C GLU A 25 21.66 -6.35 3.41
N GLU A 26 20.65 -6.17 2.56
CA GLU A 26 20.52 -6.89 1.28
C GLU A 26 21.64 -6.51 0.29
N LEU A 27 21.96 -5.21 0.17
CA LEU A 27 22.99 -4.74 -0.77
C LEU A 27 24.39 -4.62 -0.13
N ASN A 28 24.54 -4.94 1.15
CA ASN A 28 25.77 -4.70 1.93
C ASN A 28 26.26 -3.24 1.81
N LEU A 29 25.33 -2.29 1.82
CA LEU A 29 25.60 -0.86 1.72
C LEU A 29 25.65 -0.20 3.09
N ASN A 30 26.33 0.94 3.20
CA ASN A 30 26.19 1.77 4.39
C ASN A 30 24.76 2.33 4.49
N LEU A 31 24.28 2.56 5.71
CA LEU A 31 22.91 3.04 5.93
C LEU A 31 22.59 4.34 5.18
N THR A 32 23.56 5.26 5.04
CA THR A 32 23.40 6.50 4.27
C THR A 32 23.16 6.22 2.79
N GLU A 33 23.86 5.24 2.20
CA GLU A 33 23.69 4.87 0.79
C GLU A 33 22.37 4.14 0.59
N ALA A 34 22.02 3.23 1.49
CA ALA A 34 20.75 2.52 1.48
C ALA A 34 19.53 3.47 1.67
N ALA A 35 19.71 4.55 2.44
CA ALA A 35 18.70 5.60 2.56
C ALA A 35 18.46 6.32 1.22
N TRP A 36 19.51 6.58 0.42
CA TRP A 36 19.36 7.11 -0.93
C TRP A 36 18.63 6.13 -1.86
N VAL A 37 18.92 4.83 -1.77
CA VAL A 37 18.20 3.79 -2.52
C VAL A 37 16.73 3.72 -2.11
N SER A 38 16.42 3.97 -0.83
CA SER A 38 15.05 4.01 -0.30
C SER A 38 14.21 5.18 -0.79
N VAL A 39 14.79 6.12 -1.53
CA VAL A 39 14.06 7.19 -2.24
C VAL A 39 13.45 6.68 -3.55
N LEU A 40 13.93 5.54 -4.10
CA LEU A 40 13.42 4.99 -5.35
C LEU A 40 11.93 4.64 -5.32
N PRO A 41 11.37 3.99 -4.28
CA PRO A 41 9.94 3.66 -4.26
C PRO A 41 9.04 4.90 -4.26
N PRO A 42 9.27 5.94 -3.44
CA PRO A 42 8.54 7.20 -3.54
C PRO A 42 8.61 7.86 -4.93
N LEU A 43 9.78 7.86 -5.57
CA LEU A 43 9.94 8.39 -6.94
C LEU A 43 9.16 7.57 -7.97
N GLY A 44 9.22 6.24 -7.88
CA GLY A 44 8.41 5.34 -8.70
C GLY A 44 6.92 5.57 -8.50
N SER A 45 6.50 5.78 -7.25
CA SER A 45 5.11 6.11 -6.91
C SER A 45 4.62 7.39 -7.58
N MET A 46 5.45 8.42 -7.72
CA MET A 46 5.08 9.66 -8.43
C MET A 46 4.77 9.40 -9.91
N ILE A 47 5.60 8.58 -10.57
CA ILE A 47 5.40 8.19 -11.96
C ILE A 47 4.13 7.36 -12.11
N VAL A 48 3.96 6.34 -11.25
CA VAL A 48 2.79 5.46 -11.29
C VAL A 48 1.50 6.22 -11.02
N THR A 49 1.49 7.16 -10.08
CA THR A 49 0.29 7.98 -9.79
C THR A 49 -0.16 8.75 -11.03
N SER A 50 0.78 9.24 -11.82
CA SER A 50 0.50 9.98 -13.06
C SER A 50 -0.13 9.09 -14.15
N ILE A 51 0.05 7.78 -14.07
CA ILE A 51 -0.54 6.77 -14.98
C ILE A 51 -1.87 6.24 -14.43
N ALA A 52 -1.94 6.05 -13.11
CA ALA A 52 -3.09 5.44 -12.43
C ALA A 52 -4.37 6.27 -12.58
N ALA A 53 -4.28 7.60 -12.52
CA ALA A 53 -5.44 8.48 -12.68
C ALA A 53 -6.03 8.42 -14.10
N PRO A 54 -5.27 8.67 -15.19
CA PRO A 54 -5.79 8.51 -16.55
C PRO A 54 -6.30 7.11 -16.86
N PHE A 55 -5.66 6.07 -16.30
CA PHE A 55 -6.13 4.69 -16.44
C PHE A 55 -7.52 4.49 -15.84
N ALA A 56 -7.74 4.97 -14.61
CA ALA A 56 -9.05 4.89 -13.95
C ALA A 56 -10.11 5.70 -14.71
N ASP A 57 -9.77 6.92 -15.13
CA ASP A 57 -10.68 7.81 -15.85
C ASP A 57 -11.10 7.22 -17.19
N ASN A 58 -10.16 6.63 -17.94
CA ASN A 58 -10.46 5.97 -19.21
C ASN A 58 -11.42 4.78 -19.04
N LEU A 59 -11.26 3.97 -17.98
CA LEU A 59 -12.20 2.88 -17.71
C LEU A 59 -13.62 3.39 -17.42
N ILE A 60 -13.74 4.48 -16.66
CA ILE A 60 -15.03 5.10 -16.36
C ILE A 60 -15.66 5.67 -17.64
N LEU A 61 -14.88 6.36 -18.48
CA LEU A 61 -15.33 6.92 -19.76
C LEU A 61 -15.80 5.83 -20.75
N ASN A 62 -15.22 4.63 -20.70
CA ASN A 62 -15.65 3.47 -21.49
C ASN A 62 -16.91 2.77 -20.92
N GLY A 63 -17.55 3.33 -19.89
CA GLY A 63 -18.80 2.83 -19.32
C GLY A 63 -18.62 1.74 -18.27
N VAL A 64 -17.41 1.54 -17.74
CA VAL A 64 -17.22 0.67 -16.57
C VAL A 64 -17.73 1.38 -15.33
N ASP A 65 -18.55 0.68 -14.55
CA ASP A 65 -19.07 1.17 -13.28
C ASP A 65 -17.96 1.68 -12.33
N THR A 66 -18.17 2.83 -11.71
CA THR A 66 -17.17 3.50 -10.87
C THR A 66 -16.73 2.61 -9.73
N THR A 67 -17.66 1.90 -9.08
CA THR A 67 -17.34 0.95 -8.00
C THR A 67 -16.39 -0.14 -8.48
N LYS A 68 -16.62 -0.69 -9.69
CA LYS A 68 -15.73 -1.70 -10.27
C LYS A 68 -14.34 -1.13 -10.54
N VAL A 69 -14.24 0.08 -11.10
CA VAL A 69 -12.95 0.74 -11.35
C VAL A 69 -12.20 0.97 -10.05
N ARG A 70 -12.86 1.50 -9.01
CA ARG A 70 -12.25 1.70 -7.68
C ARG A 70 -11.79 0.39 -7.06
N LYS A 71 -12.56 -0.70 -7.21
CA LYS A 71 -12.17 -2.05 -6.78
C LYS A 71 -10.95 -2.57 -7.52
N ILE A 72 -10.87 -2.39 -8.84
CA ILE A 72 -9.70 -2.79 -9.65
C ILE A 72 -8.45 -2.02 -9.21
N CYS A 73 -8.51 -0.69 -9.15
CA CYS A 73 -7.38 0.14 -8.73
C CYS A 73 -6.91 -0.24 -7.32
N GLN A 74 -7.83 -0.45 -6.37
CA GLN A 74 -7.45 -0.85 -5.02
C GLN A 74 -6.85 -2.26 -4.96
N THR A 75 -7.34 -3.18 -5.79
CA THR A 75 -6.78 -4.53 -5.88
C THR A 75 -5.35 -4.48 -6.41
N ILE A 76 -5.09 -3.70 -7.47
CA ILE A 76 -3.72 -3.48 -7.97
C ILE A 76 -2.86 -2.92 -6.84
N ALA A 77 -3.36 -1.93 -6.10
CA ALA A 77 -2.60 -1.24 -5.08
C ALA A 77 -2.14 -2.14 -3.91
N PHE A 78 -2.90 -3.18 -3.56
CA PHE A 78 -2.59 -4.06 -2.43
C PHE A 78 -2.02 -5.41 -2.87
N VAL A 79 -2.52 -5.98 -3.95
CA VAL A 79 -2.03 -7.27 -4.46
C VAL A 79 -0.65 -7.13 -5.07
N SER A 80 -0.34 -6.02 -5.74
CA SER A 80 1.01 -5.83 -6.31
C SER A 80 2.11 -5.84 -5.24
N PRO A 81 2.13 -4.98 -4.20
CA PRO A 81 3.18 -5.05 -3.18
C PRO A 81 3.18 -6.40 -2.45
N ALA A 82 2.03 -7.04 -2.25
CA ALA A 82 1.97 -8.37 -1.64
C ALA A 82 2.69 -9.45 -2.48
N ILE A 83 2.47 -9.47 -3.80
CA ILE A 83 3.17 -10.40 -4.71
C ILE A 83 4.66 -10.10 -4.73
N PHE A 84 5.06 -8.83 -4.87
CA PHE A 84 6.48 -8.48 -4.93
C PHE A 84 7.20 -8.75 -3.61
N MET A 85 6.57 -8.51 -2.45
CA MET A 85 7.12 -8.88 -1.14
C MET A 85 7.25 -10.41 -0.98
N LEU A 86 6.30 -11.18 -1.51
CA LEU A 86 6.39 -12.64 -1.52
C LEU A 86 7.52 -13.12 -2.43
N LEU A 87 7.70 -12.50 -3.60
CA LEU A 87 8.81 -12.83 -4.49
C LEU A 87 10.17 -12.47 -3.86
N SER A 88 10.25 -11.33 -3.17
CA SER A 88 11.44 -10.91 -2.42
C SER A 88 11.74 -11.78 -1.19
N SER A 89 10.76 -12.53 -0.67
CA SER A 89 10.97 -13.45 0.46
C SER A 89 11.44 -14.84 0.04
N LEU A 90 11.30 -15.17 -1.24
CA LEU A 90 11.74 -16.43 -1.81
C LEU A 90 13.19 -16.30 -2.29
N ASP A 91 14.01 -17.31 -1.98
CA ASP A 91 15.38 -17.38 -2.51
C ASP A 91 15.34 -17.83 -3.98
N LEU A 92 15.18 -16.85 -4.87
CA LEU A 92 15.10 -17.04 -6.31
C LEU A 92 16.48 -17.05 -6.98
N GLY A 93 17.58 -16.92 -6.21
CA GLY A 93 18.94 -16.80 -6.74
C GLY A 93 19.17 -15.54 -7.58
N LEU A 94 18.31 -14.52 -7.40
CA LEU A 94 18.41 -13.24 -8.10
C LEU A 94 19.52 -12.37 -7.48
N PRO A 95 20.17 -11.51 -8.27
CA PRO A 95 21.10 -10.54 -7.71
C PRO A 95 20.36 -9.55 -6.79
N HIS A 96 21.00 -9.17 -5.69
CA HIS A 96 20.42 -8.30 -4.66
C HIS A 96 19.79 -7.00 -5.21
N TRP A 97 20.37 -6.41 -6.28
CA TRP A 97 19.81 -5.22 -6.92
C TRP A 97 18.47 -5.46 -7.62
N GLU A 98 18.24 -6.65 -8.17
CA GLU A 98 16.96 -7.01 -8.78
C GLU A 98 15.87 -7.18 -7.72
N ILE A 99 16.20 -7.71 -6.54
CA ILE A 99 15.27 -7.82 -5.40
C ILE A 99 14.79 -6.42 -4.99
N VAL A 100 15.71 -5.46 -4.88
CA VAL A 100 15.42 -4.06 -4.58
C VAL A 100 14.54 -3.43 -5.66
N ALA A 101 14.86 -3.66 -6.93
CA ALA A 101 14.06 -3.15 -8.05
C ALA A 101 12.64 -3.74 -8.06
N PHE A 102 12.49 -5.04 -7.80
CA PHE A 102 11.19 -5.70 -7.72
C PHE A 102 10.34 -5.16 -6.56
N LEU A 103 10.92 -5.06 -5.37
CA LEU A 103 10.22 -4.51 -4.20
C LEU A 103 9.82 -3.05 -4.43
N THR A 104 10.72 -2.25 -5.00
CA THR A 104 10.46 -0.85 -5.40
C THR A 104 9.29 -0.76 -6.39
N SER A 105 9.24 -1.65 -7.38
CA SER A 105 8.19 -1.70 -8.39
C SER A 105 6.82 -2.02 -7.76
N GLY A 106 6.78 -3.00 -6.85
CA GLY A 106 5.55 -3.34 -6.12
C GLY A 106 5.04 -2.22 -5.23
N LEU A 107 5.95 -1.56 -4.49
CA LEU A 107 5.61 -0.40 -3.67
C LEU A 107 5.15 0.78 -4.53
N ALA A 108 5.76 1.01 -5.70
CA ALA A 108 5.32 2.05 -6.62
C ALA A 108 3.90 1.81 -7.14
N LEU A 109 3.56 0.55 -7.48
CA LEU A 109 2.21 0.15 -7.90
C LEU A 109 1.15 0.31 -6.81
N SER A 110 1.54 0.38 -5.53
CA SER A 110 0.62 0.71 -4.44
C SER A 110 -0.02 2.09 -4.56
N SER A 111 0.56 2.99 -5.37
CA SER A 111 0.02 4.32 -5.69
C SER A 111 -1.34 4.29 -6.39
N PHE A 112 -1.75 3.16 -6.97
CA PHE A 112 -3.12 2.99 -7.47
C PHE A 112 -4.19 3.16 -6.36
N ALA A 113 -3.80 3.12 -5.07
CA ALA A 113 -4.68 3.41 -3.95
C ALA A 113 -5.25 4.83 -4.00
N PHE A 114 -4.54 5.81 -4.59
CA PHE A 114 -5.07 7.17 -4.78
C PHE A 114 -6.33 7.16 -5.66
N SER A 115 -6.28 6.47 -6.79
CA SER A 115 -7.42 6.31 -7.70
C SER A 115 -8.46 5.29 -7.21
N GLY A 116 -8.13 4.47 -6.23
CA GLY A 116 -9.02 3.54 -5.54
C GLY A 116 -9.62 4.13 -4.27
N LEU A 117 -9.00 3.84 -3.12
CA LEU A 117 -9.46 4.20 -1.77
C LEU A 117 -9.73 5.71 -1.57
N TYR A 118 -8.90 6.60 -2.12
CA TYR A 118 -9.04 8.04 -1.85
C TYR A 118 -10.21 8.66 -2.62
N CYS A 119 -10.33 8.38 -3.92
CA CYS A 119 -11.47 8.83 -4.72
C CYS A 119 -12.81 8.28 -4.20
N THR A 120 -12.85 7.02 -3.75
CA THR A 120 -14.10 6.38 -3.30
C THR A 120 -14.77 7.15 -2.15
N ARG A 121 -14.01 7.83 -1.27
CA ARG A 121 -14.59 8.63 -0.18
C ARG A 121 -15.35 9.85 -0.70
N GLN A 122 -14.79 10.49 -1.73
CA GLN A 122 -15.40 11.65 -2.38
C GLN A 122 -16.62 11.21 -3.19
N ASP A 123 -16.57 10.03 -3.81
CA ASP A 123 -17.68 9.44 -4.56
C ASP A 123 -18.91 9.18 -3.66
N ILE A 124 -18.71 8.76 -2.40
CA ILE A 124 -19.80 8.48 -1.43
C ILE A 124 -20.46 9.76 -0.90
N SER A 125 -19.67 10.76 -0.51
CA SER A 125 -20.20 12.00 0.07
C SER A 125 -19.18 13.14 0.00
N CYS A 126 -19.52 14.21 -0.71
CA CYS A 126 -18.72 15.44 -0.69
C CYS A 126 -18.82 16.19 0.65
N GLU A 127 -19.97 16.12 1.34
CA GLU A 127 -20.21 16.87 2.58
C GLU A 127 -19.42 16.29 3.77
N TYR A 128 -19.40 14.96 3.89
CA TYR A 128 -18.76 14.26 5.02
C TYR A 128 -17.35 13.75 4.70
N ALA A 129 -16.84 13.95 3.49
CA ALA A 129 -15.52 13.49 3.06
C ALA A 129 -14.39 13.90 4.02
N SER A 130 -14.43 15.14 4.51
CA SER A 130 -13.41 15.71 5.40
C SER A 130 -13.37 15.03 6.76
N ILE A 131 -14.56 14.75 7.34
CA ILE A 131 -14.69 14.09 8.63
C ILE A 131 -14.26 12.63 8.51
N LEU A 132 -14.70 11.96 7.44
CA LEU A 132 -14.31 10.58 7.15
C LEU A 132 -12.79 10.46 6.96
N LEU A 133 -12.17 11.41 6.26
CA LEU A 133 -10.72 11.48 6.11
C LEU A 133 -10.01 11.63 7.46
N GLY A 134 -10.52 12.50 8.35
CA GLY A 134 -9.99 12.67 9.69
C GLY A 134 -9.97 11.36 10.49
N ILE A 135 -11.12 10.68 10.55
CA ILE A 135 -11.26 9.39 11.24
C ILE A 135 -10.32 8.34 10.64
N MET A 136 -10.24 8.27 9.31
CA MET A 136 -9.37 7.32 8.62
C MET A 136 -7.90 7.58 8.90
N ASN A 137 -7.45 8.84 8.96
CA ASN A 137 -6.08 9.18 9.33
C ASN A 137 -5.75 8.81 10.77
N THR A 138 -6.67 9.03 11.72
CA THR A 138 -6.47 8.61 13.12
C THR A 138 -6.28 7.10 13.21
N VAL A 139 -7.12 6.32 12.53
CA VAL A 139 -6.97 4.85 12.50
C VAL A 139 -5.71 4.44 11.72
N GLY A 140 -5.36 5.18 10.67
CA GLY A 140 -4.16 4.95 9.85
C GLY A 140 -2.85 5.20 10.61
N ALA A 141 -2.84 6.06 11.63
CA ALA A 141 -1.65 6.31 12.46
C ALA A 141 -1.31 5.12 13.38
N VAL A 142 -2.30 4.30 13.77
CA VAL A 142 -2.09 3.15 14.66
C VAL A 142 -1.08 2.15 14.09
N PRO A 143 -1.16 1.72 12.82
CA PRO A 143 -0.13 0.91 12.19
C PRO A 143 1.28 1.50 12.22
N GLY A 144 1.43 2.83 12.17
CA GLY A 144 2.75 3.46 12.27
C GLY A 144 3.40 3.27 13.64
N ILE A 145 2.59 3.26 14.71
CA ILE A 145 3.09 3.03 16.07
C ILE A 145 3.28 1.54 16.32
N VAL A 146 2.24 0.75 16.08
CA VAL A 146 2.20 -0.67 16.43
C VAL A 146 3.00 -1.51 15.44
N GLY A 147 2.83 -1.25 14.14
CA GLY A 147 3.46 -2.04 13.09
C GLY A 147 4.97 -1.87 13.07
N VAL A 148 5.48 -0.64 13.20
CA VAL A 148 6.93 -0.40 13.22
C VAL A 148 7.57 -1.06 14.45
N ALA A 149 6.97 -0.92 15.62
CA ALA A 149 7.47 -1.56 16.85
C ALA A 149 7.40 -3.09 16.78
N LEU A 150 6.31 -3.64 16.25
CA LEU A 150 6.15 -5.09 16.08
C LEU A 150 7.17 -5.66 15.11
N THR A 151 7.41 -4.99 13.96
CA THR A 151 8.43 -5.41 13.00
C THR A 151 9.82 -5.43 13.63
N GLY A 152 10.17 -4.43 14.46
CA GLY A 152 11.43 -4.42 15.19
C GLY A 152 11.56 -5.60 16.15
N TYR A 153 10.55 -5.85 16.98
CA TYR A 153 10.54 -6.97 17.91
C TYR A 153 10.64 -8.34 17.20
N LEU A 154 9.93 -8.50 16.08
CA LEU A 154 9.99 -9.72 15.28
C LEU A 154 11.35 -9.89 14.62
N LEU A 155 11.98 -8.80 14.16
CA LEU A 155 13.29 -8.85 13.52
C LEU A 155 14.36 -9.25 14.53
N ASP A 156 14.33 -8.69 15.73
CA ASP A 156 15.24 -9.05 16.83
C ASP A 156 15.08 -10.52 17.25
N SER A 157 13.87 -11.07 17.16
CA SER A 157 13.58 -12.45 17.59
C SER A 157 13.82 -13.50 16.51
N THR A 158 13.54 -13.17 15.25
CA THR A 158 13.54 -14.14 14.13
C THR A 158 14.72 -13.99 13.18
N HIS A 159 15.41 -12.84 13.23
CA HIS A 159 16.47 -12.46 12.29
C HIS A 159 16.09 -12.62 10.82
N SER A 160 14.79 -12.48 10.50
CA SER A 160 14.26 -12.69 9.16
C SER A 160 13.31 -11.57 8.76
N TRP A 161 13.67 -10.86 7.69
CA TRP A 161 12.82 -9.84 7.04
C TRP A 161 11.52 -10.42 6.49
N SER A 162 11.57 -11.65 5.98
CA SER A 162 10.42 -12.37 5.47
C SER A 162 9.32 -12.53 6.51
N ILE A 163 9.68 -12.86 7.76
CA ILE A 163 8.73 -13.04 8.85
C ILE A 163 8.35 -11.70 9.49
N SER A 164 9.30 -10.78 9.60
CA SER A 164 9.14 -9.56 10.41
C SER A 164 8.47 -8.41 9.68
N LEU A 165 8.78 -8.25 8.39
CA LEU A 165 8.29 -7.14 7.56
C LEU A 165 7.30 -7.64 6.50
N PHE A 166 7.67 -8.67 5.73
CA PHE A 166 6.88 -9.11 4.58
C PHE A 166 5.61 -9.86 4.98
N ALA A 167 5.68 -10.87 5.84
CA ALA A 167 4.51 -11.68 6.21
C ALA A 167 3.35 -10.86 6.81
N PRO A 168 3.56 -9.96 7.80
CA PRO A 168 2.48 -9.11 8.33
C PRO A 168 1.92 -8.17 7.27
N SER A 169 2.78 -7.57 6.44
CA SER A 169 2.37 -6.65 5.38
C SER A 169 1.54 -7.36 4.31
N ILE A 170 1.97 -8.54 3.85
CA ILE A 170 1.25 -9.40 2.90
C ILE A 170 -0.12 -9.78 3.49
N PHE A 171 -0.16 -10.20 4.76
CA PHE A 171 -1.41 -10.54 5.43
C PHE A 171 -2.40 -9.37 5.37
N PHE A 172 -2.00 -8.18 5.80
CA PHE A 172 -2.87 -7.00 5.78
C PHE A 172 -3.26 -6.56 4.37
N TYR A 173 -2.36 -6.62 3.40
CA TYR A 173 -2.69 -6.30 2.01
C TYR A 173 -3.74 -7.26 1.43
N LEU A 174 -3.60 -8.56 1.67
CA LEU A 174 -4.55 -9.57 1.17
C LEU A 174 -5.90 -9.49 1.87
N THR A 175 -5.93 -9.38 3.20
CA THR A 175 -7.19 -9.24 3.95
C THR A 175 -7.87 -7.91 3.63
N GLY A 176 -7.10 -6.82 3.50
CA GLY A 176 -7.56 -5.51 3.07
C GLY A 176 -8.21 -5.57 1.69
N THR A 177 -7.61 -6.31 0.75
CA THR A 177 -8.17 -6.54 -0.59
C THR A 177 -9.47 -7.34 -0.52
N ALA A 178 -9.50 -8.44 0.23
CA ALA A 178 -10.69 -9.28 0.35
C ALA A 178 -11.89 -8.48 0.93
N VAL A 179 -11.65 -7.73 2.00
CA VAL A 179 -12.68 -6.88 2.61
C VAL A 179 -13.10 -5.76 1.66
N TRP A 180 -12.16 -5.16 0.92
CA TRP A 180 -12.49 -4.13 -0.06
C TRP A 180 -13.37 -4.65 -1.20
N LEU A 181 -13.02 -5.81 -1.76
CA LEU A 181 -13.80 -6.43 -2.85
C LEU A 181 -15.21 -6.81 -2.40
N ALA A 182 -15.35 -7.32 -1.17
CA ALA A 182 -16.63 -7.72 -0.61
C ALA A 182 -17.55 -6.53 -0.29
N PHE A 183 -17.02 -5.45 0.30
CA PHE A 183 -17.85 -4.42 0.93
C PHE A 183 -17.73 -3.01 0.34
N ALA A 184 -16.77 -2.73 -0.54
CA ALA A 184 -16.66 -1.39 -1.12
C ALA A 184 -17.81 -1.08 -2.09
N SER A 185 -18.35 0.12 -1.98
CA SER A 185 -19.30 0.73 -2.91
C SER A 185 -18.89 2.18 -3.16
N SER A 186 -19.06 2.65 -4.39
CA SER A 186 -18.84 4.04 -4.81
C SER A 186 -20.13 4.78 -5.14
N GLU A 187 -21.29 4.23 -4.76
CA GLU A 187 -22.58 4.88 -5.00
C GLU A 187 -22.79 6.05 -4.03
N PRO A 188 -23.19 7.24 -4.53
CA PRO A 188 -23.49 8.40 -3.69
C PRO A 188 -24.55 8.06 -2.64
N GLN A 189 -24.25 8.38 -1.38
CA GLN A 189 -25.18 8.16 -0.26
C GLN A 189 -25.86 9.49 0.10
N ASP A 190 -27.19 9.50 0.14
CA ASP A 190 -27.96 10.67 0.54
C ASP A 190 -28.19 10.64 2.06
N PHE A 191 -27.41 11.45 2.78
CA PHE A 191 -27.47 11.54 4.25
C PHE A 191 -28.60 12.45 4.75
N SER A 192 -29.41 13.02 3.86
CA SER A 192 -30.51 13.94 4.21
C SER A 192 -31.77 13.25 4.78
N LYS A 193 -31.80 11.91 4.79
CA LYS A 193 -32.89 11.12 5.41
C LYS A 193 -32.41 10.47 6.71
N SER A 194 -32.35 11.27 7.78
CA SER A 194 -32.21 10.80 9.16
C SER A 194 -33.21 11.55 10.03
#